data_AF-A0A7C8HM75-F1
#
_entry.id   AF-A0A7C8HM75-F1
#
_cell.length_a   1.000
_cell.length_b   1.000
_cell.length_c   1.000
_cell.angle_alpha   90.00
_cell.angle_beta   90.00
_cell.angle_gamma   90.00
#
_symmetry.space_group_name_H-M   'P 1'
#
loop_
_entity.id
_entity.type
_entity.pdbx_description
1 polymer ?
#
loop_
_entity_poly.entity_id
_entity_poly.type
_entity_poly.pdbx_seq_one_letter_code
_entity_poly.pdbx_strand_id
1 'polypeptide(L)'
;MKRWTAALFALAALPALAQPTPKATARPPAAKAAAVVAAPAWTVDQRASSIGFAGAMDGTAFRGAFSRWSAAIRFDPANLAGSSARVIVEPASVASGDGSRDATLREGDWFDTARNPQVIFQSTSFRTTGPNRYEAIGTLNVKGRAIPLTLPFTLNIAGAQADMRATISLDRTRLGLGVQFDPSGAQVAKAVTVSIVVKATRAQ
;
A
#
# COMPACT_ATOMS: atom_id res chain seq x y z
N MET A 1 26.01 -57.05 -50.06
CA MET A 1 25.87 -58.49 -49.70
C MET A 1 26.04 -58.54 -48.19
N LYS A 2 25.06 -58.87 -47.36
CA LYS A 2 24.45 -60.19 -47.22
C LYS A 2 23.17 -60.05 -46.37
N ARG A 3 22.32 -61.04 -46.50
CA ARG A 3 20.90 -61.10 -46.17
C ARG A 3 20.74 -62.07 -44.97
N TRP A 4 19.67 -61.88 -44.17
CA TRP A 4 18.97 -62.85 -43.28
C TRP A 4 19.47 -62.91 -41.81
N THR A 5 18.69 -63.22 -40.77
CA THR A 5 17.38 -63.90 -40.63
C THR A 5 16.75 -63.54 -39.27
N ALA A 6 15.43 -63.69 -39.17
CA ALA A 6 14.63 -63.54 -37.95
C ALA A 6 14.91 -64.61 -36.87
N ALA A 7 14.60 -64.29 -35.61
CA ALA A 7 14.26 -65.29 -34.59
C ALA A 7 13.19 -64.72 -33.64
N LEU A 8 12.05 -65.40 -33.60
CA LEU A 8 10.96 -65.25 -32.65
C LEU A 8 11.49 -65.37 -31.22
N PHE A 9 10.92 -64.59 -30.30
CA PHE A 9 10.80 -65.02 -28.91
C PHE A 9 9.37 -64.83 -28.40
N ALA A 10 8.99 -65.86 -27.66
CA ALA A 10 7.64 -66.26 -27.33
C ALA A 10 6.95 -65.32 -26.34
N LEU A 11 5.63 -65.27 -26.52
CA LEU A 11 4.63 -64.66 -25.67
C LEU A 11 4.62 -65.33 -24.30
N ALA A 12 5.04 -64.62 -23.25
CA ALA A 12 4.80 -64.99 -21.86
C ALA A 12 3.68 -64.10 -21.31
N ALA A 13 2.49 -64.69 -21.14
CA ALA A 13 1.36 -64.04 -20.48
C ALA A 13 1.63 -63.93 -18.98
N LEU A 14 1.82 -62.70 -18.50
CA LEU A 14 1.88 -62.39 -17.07
C LEU A 14 0.46 -62.29 -16.49
N PRO A 15 0.18 -62.84 -15.30
CA PRO A 15 -1.11 -62.67 -14.64
C PRO A 15 -1.26 -61.22 -14.20
N ALA A 16 -2.39 -60.62 -14.54
CA ALA A 16 -2.76 -59.28 -14.12
C ALA A 16 -2.93 -59.23 -12.60
N LEU A 17 -1.99 -58.58 -11.90
CA LEU A 17 -2.20 -58.14 -10.52
C LEU A 17 -3.32 -57.09 -10.54
N ALA A 18 -4.43 -57.41 -9.88
CA ALA A 18 -5.52 -56.47 -9.65
C ALA A 18 -4.99 -55.24 -8.90
N GLN A 19 -4.97 -54.09 -9.56
CA GLN A 19 -4.67 -52.82 -8.90
C GLN A 19 -5.86 -52.44 -8.00
N PRO A 20 -5.64 -52.08 -6.72
CA PRO A 20 -6.70 -51.50 -5.90
C PRO A 20 -7.12 -50.16 -6.52
N THR A 21 -8.41 -50.00 -6.78
CA THR A 21 -8.99 -48.76 -7.31
C THR A 21 -8.73 -47.60 -6.33
N PRO A 22 -8.22 -46.45 -6.80
CA PRO A 22 -8.14 -45.27 -5.96
C PRO A 22 -9.55 -44.82 -5.57
N LYS A 23 -9.85 -44.91 -4.28
CA LYS A 23 -11.08 -44.40 -3.67
C LYS A 23 -11.15 -42.89 -3.94
N ALA A 24 -12.07 -42.48 -4.81
CA ALA A 24 -12.28 -41.09 -5.18
C ALA A 24 -12.48 -40.23 -3.93
N THR A 25 -11.47 -39.43 -3.59
CA THR A 25 -11.58 -38.42 -2.55
C THR A 25 -12.49 -37.33 -3.11
N ALA A 26 -13.67 -37.15 -2.51
CA ALA A 26 -14.60 -36.10 -2.91
C ALA A 26 -13.88 -34.75 -2.85
N ARG A 27 -13.74 -34.10 -4.01
CA ARG A 27 -13.29 -32.72 -4.13
C ARG A 27 -14.29 -31.86 -3.34
N PRO A 28 -13.85 -31.08 -2.34
CA PRO A 28 -14.73 -30.12 -1.68
C PRO A 28 -15.40 -29.25 -2.75
N PRO A 29 -16.70 -28.94 -2.62
CA PRO A 29 -17.38 -28.07 -3.57
C PRO A 29 -16.56 -26.78 -3.68
N ALA A 30 -16.18 -26.42 -4.91
CA ALA A 30 -15.49 -25.17 -5.18
C ALA A 30 -16.32 -24.05 -4.55
N ALA A 31 -15.79 -23.43 -3.49
CA ALA A 31 -16.40 -22.28 -2.88
C ALA A 31 -16.58 -21.23 -3.99
N LYS A 32 -17.83 -20.94 -4.32
CA LYS A 32 -18.19 -19.94 -5.32
C LYS A 32 -17.62 -18.61 -4.80
N ALA A 33 -16.49 -18.18 -5.35
CA ALA A 33 -15.89 -16.90 -4.99
C ALA A 33 -16.95 -15.83 -5.27
N ALA A 34 -17.50 -15.24 -4.20
CA ALA A 34 -18.48 -14.17 -4.33
C ALA A 34 -17.80 -13.02 -5.07
N ALA A 35 -18.42 -12.55 -6.15
CA ALA A 35 -17.93 -11.38 -6.88
C ALA A 35 -18.00 -10.18 -5.93
N VAL A 36 -16.85 -9.63 -5.57
CA VAL A 36 -16.77 -8.41 -4.77
C VAL A 36 -17.20 -7.25 -5.66
N VAL A 37 -18.36 -6.65 -5.37
CA VAL A 37 -18.80 -5.44 -6.04
C VAL A 37 -17.83 -4.31 -5.65
N ALA A 38 -17.27 -3.61 -6.64
CA ALA A 38 -16.35 -2.51 -6.38
C ALA A 38 -17.09 -1.30 -5.78
N ALA A 39 -16.50 -0.68 -4.77
CA ALA A 39 -17.01 0.55 -4.16
C ALA A 39 -17.05 1.72 -5.18
N PRO A 40 -17.87 2.77 -4.95
CA PRO A 40 -17.90 3.94 -5.81
C PRO A 40 -16.56 4.68 -5.76
N ALA A 41 -16.17 5.26 -6.89
CA ALA A 41 -14.95 6.05 -7.00
C ALA A 41 -15.16 7.46 -6.43
N TRP A 42 -14.09 8.05 -5.91
CA TRP A 42 -14.07 9.39 -5.36
C TRP A 42 -12.98 10.22 -6.04
N THR A 43 -13.36 11.39 -6.54
CA THR A 43 -12.46 12.36 -7.17
C THR A 43 -12.00 13.35 -6.12
N VAL A 44 -10.69 13.40 -5.88
CA VAL A 44 -10.08 14.30 -4.90
C VAL A 44 -10.01 15.73 -5.44
N ASP A 45 -10.48 16.70 -4.64
CA ASP A 45 -10.23 18.12 -4.87
C ASP A 45 -8.84 18.48 -4.33
N GLN A 46 -7.88 18.61 -5.23
CA GLN A 46 -6.49 18.93 -4.90
C GLN A 46 -6.32 20.30 -4.22
N ARG A 47 -7.22 21.27 -4.45
CA ARG A 47 -7.12 22.61 -3.84
C ARG A 47 -7.58 22.62 -2.40
N ALA A 48 -8.47 21.71 -2.03
CA ALA A 48 -9.02 21.58 -0.69
C ALA A 48 -8.46 20.38 0.10
N SER A 49 -7.45 19.71 -0.46
CA SER A 49 -6.79 18.54 0.13
C SER A 49 -5.31 18.79 0.35
N SER A 50 -4.71 18.10 1.33
CA SER A 50 -3.29 18.25 1.64
C SER A 50 -2.71 17.00 2.32
N ILE A 51 -1.41 16.80 2.10
CA ILE A 51 -0.58 15.86 2.85
C ILE A 51 0.56 16.67 3.47
N GLY A 52 0.43 16.94 4.77
CA GLY A 52 1.39 17.68 5.57
C GLY A 52 2.18 16.76 6.51
N PHE A 53 3.32 17.26 6.97
CA PHE A 53 4.11 16.64 8.02
C PHE A 53 4.62 17.68 9.02
N ALA A 54 4.93 17.22 10.23
CA ALA A 54 5.58 18.00 11.27
C ALA A 54 6.65 17.16 11.96
N GLY A 55 7.78 17.78 12.26
CA GLY A 55 8.89 17.19 12.98
C GLY A 55 9.57 18.22 13.87
N ALA A 56 10.65 17.83 14.52
CA ALA A 56 11.49 18.73 15.29
C ALA A 56 12.97 18.52 14.94
N MET A 57 13.71 19.61 14.86
CA MET A 57 15.15 19.65 14.63
C MET A 57 15.79 20.51 15.72
N ASP A 58 16.74 19.95 16.46
CA ASP A 58 17.41 20.60 17.60
C ASP A 58 16.42 21.22 18.60
N GLY A 59 15.34 20.50 18.87
CA GLY A 59 14.25 20.93 19.76
C GLY A 59 13.25 21.92 19.14
N THR A 60 13.51 22.45 17.95
CA THR A 60 12.62 23.40 17.25
C THR A 60 11.67 22.67 16.30
N ALA A 61 10.36 22.89 16.47
CA ALA A 61 9.35 22.30 15.61
C ALA A 61 9.37 22.93 14.21
N PHE A 62 9.23 22.11 13.17
CA PHE A 62 9.01 22.54 11.80
C PHE A 62 7.80 21.83 11.20
N ARG A 63 7.25 22.41 10.14
CA ARG A 63 6.15 21.83 9.36
C ARG A 63 6.52 21.87 7.89
N GLY A 64 5.99 20.93 7.13
CA GLY A 64 6.07 20.94 5.68
C GLY A 64 4.89 20.21 5.06
N ALA A 65 4.85 20.24 3.73
CA ALA A 65 3.85 19.55 2.95
C ALA A 65 4.43 19.07 1.62
N PHE A 66 3.70 18.17 0.97
CA PHE A 66 3.98 17.75 -0.40
C PHE A 66 2.97 18.39 -1.33
N SER A 67 3.44 19.14 -2.32
CA SER A 67 2.57 19.83 -3.28
C SER A 67 2.15 18.98 -4.47
N ARG A 68 2.86 17.87 -4.74
CA ARG A 68 2.53 16.93 -5.83
C ARG A 68 2.25 15.55 -5.29
N TRP A 69 0.99 15.15 -5.40
CA TRP A 69 0.51 13.81 -5.06
C TRP A 69 -0.79 13.52 -5.82
N SER A 70 -1.14 12.25 -5.93
CA SER A 70 -2.39 11.80 -6.51
C SER A 70 -2.97 10.66 -5.68
N ALA A 71 -4.29 10.49 -5.75
CA ALA A 71 -4.98 9.43 -5.05
C ALA A 71 -6.08 8.83 -5.92
N ALA A 72 -6.10 7.50 -6.03
CA ALA A 72 -7.20 6.73 -6.57
C ALA A 72 -7.95 6.08 -5.41
N ILE A 73 -9.17 6.56 -5.15
CA ILE A 73 -9.96 6.16 -3.99
C ILE A 73 -11.28 5.56 -4.47
N ARG A 74 -11.58 4.34 -4.00
CA ARG A 74 -12.89 3.72 -4.05
C ARG A 74 -13.30 3.38 -2.63
N PHE A 75 -14.41 3.91 -2.16
CA PHE A 75 -14.79 3.74 -0.77
C PHE A 75 -16.30 3.71 -0.59
N ASP A 76 -16.78 2.72 0.17
CA ASP A 76 -18.16 2.57 0.57
C ASP A 76 -18.24 2.16 2.05
N PRO A 77 -18.81 2.99 2.94
CA PRO A 77 -19.07 2.59 4.32
C PRO A 77 -19.87 1.28 4.46
N ALA A 78 -20.75 0.98 3.51
CA ALA A 78 -21.56 -0.24 3.49
C ALA A 78 -20.83 -1.44 2.83
N ASN A 79 -19.72 -1.21 2.14
CA ASN A 79 -18.94 -2.24 1.45
C ASN A 79 -17.43 -1.96 1.56
N LEU A 80 -16.91 -2.16 2.77
CA LEU A 80 -15.46 -2.02 3.05
C LEU A 80 -14.62 -3.05 2.29
N ALA A 81 -15.16 -4.24 2.01
CA ALA A 81 -14.46 -5.29 1.25
C ALA A 81 -14.23 -4.90 -0.21
N GLY A 82 -15.14 -4.12 -0.82
CA GLY A 82 -14.98 -3.55 -2.15
C GLY A 82 -14.23 -2.22 -2.19
N SER A 83 -13.76 -1.73 -1.05
CA SER A 83 -13.07 -0.44 -0.93
C SER A 83 -11.55 -0.58 -1.11
N SER A 84 -10.94 0.40 -1.77
CA SER A 84 -9.51 0.45 -2.08
C SER A 84 -9.02 1.89 -2.17
N ALA A 85 -7.83 2.19 -1.66
CA ALA A 85 -7.14 3.45 -1.84
C ALA A 85 -5.69 3.20 -2.28
N ARG A 86 -5.26 3.97 -3.28
CA ARG A 86 -3.87 4.07 -3.71
C ARG A 86 -3.47 5.53 -3.72
N VAL A 87 -2.42 5.88 -2.99
CA VAL A 87 -1.89 7.25 -2.91
C VAL A 87 -0.46 7.24 -3.39
N ILE A 88 -0.10 8.19 -4.25
CA ILE A 88 1.26 8.40 -4.75
C ILE A 88 1.66 9.82 -4.38
N VAL A 89 2.77 9.96 -3.66
CA VAL A 89 3.37 11.24 -3.29
C VAL A 89 4.70 11.37 -4.02
N GLU A 90 4.99 12.53 -4.58
CA GLU A 90 6.31 12.84 -5.15
C GLU A 90 7.13 13.65 -4.14
N PRO A 91 8.13 13.07 -3.45
CA PRO A 91 8.81 13.77 -2.37
C PRO A 91 9.66 14.95 -2.86
N ALA A 92 10.00 15.00 -4.16
CA ALA A 92 10.66 16.16 -4.76
C ALA A 92 9.84 17.47 -4.59
N SER A 93 8.53 17.35 -4.42
CA SER A 93 7.60 18.46 -4.21
C SER A 93 7.52 18.98 -2.77
N VAL A 94 8.41 18.48 -1.89
CA VAL A 94 8.49 18.90 -0.49
C VAL A 94 8.70 20.41 -0.37
N ALA A 95 7.95 21.01 0.55
CA ALA A 95 8.10 22.40 0.95
C ALA A 95 7.94 22.50 2.47
N SER A 96 8.99 22.92 3.17
CA SER A 96 8.99 23.16 4.63
C SER A 96 9.16 24.63 5.02
N GLY A 97 9.23 25.52 4.03
CA GLY A 97 9.53 26.94 4.22
C GLY A 97 11.02 27.24 4.40
N ASP A 98 11.88 26.21 4.35
CA ASP A 98 13.34 26.30 4.44
C ASP A 98 13.95 25.58 3.23
N GLY A 99 14.56 26.35 2.33
CA GLY A 99 15.12 25.83 1.08
C GLY A 99 16.27 24.84 1.29
N SER A 100 17.09 25.02 2.33
CA SER A 100 18.19 24.11 2.65
C SER A 100 17.65 22.79 3.17
N ARG A 101 16.67 22.82 4.08
CA ARG A 101 16.00 21.60 4.56
C ARG A 101 15.32 20.86 3.41
N ASP A 102 14.64 21.60 2.53
CA ASP A 102 13.95 21.02 1.38
C ASP A 102 14.93 20.39 0.39
N ALA A 103 16.13 20.97 0.21
CA ALA A 103 17.20 20.36 -0.57
C ALA A 103 17.69 19.06 0.09
N THR A 104 18.03 19.09 1.38
CA THR A 104 18.48 17.91 2.13
C THR A 104 17.46 16.77 2.12
N LEU A 105 16.16 17.07 2.26
CA LEU A 105 15.10 16.06 2.22
C LEU A 105 15.06 15.32 0.88
N ARG A 106 15.52 15.92 -0.22
CA ARG A 106 15.55 15.30 -1.55
C ARG A 106 16.76 14.40 -1.79
N GLU A 107 17.79 14.50 -0.96
CA GLU A 107 19.08 13.78 -1.08
C GLU A 107 18.99 12.31 -0.68
N GLY A 108 20.09 11.57 -0.94
CA GLY A 108 20.18 10.12 -0.85
C GLY A 108 19.87 9.51 0.52
N ASP A 109 20.30 10.13 1.61
CA ASP A 109 20.01 9.60 2.96
C ASP A 109 18.54 9.85 3.36
N TRP A 110 17.92 10.88 2.79
CA TRP A 110 16.50 11.20 2.96
C TRP A 110 15.68 10.55 1.85
N PHE A 111 14.83 11.26 1.11
CA PHE A 111 13.92 10.61 0.16
C PHE A 111 14.60 10.05 -1.10
N ASP A 112 15.85 10.43 -1.39
CA ASP A 112 16.61 10.01 -2.58
C ASP A 112 15.78 10.18 -3.86
N THR A 113 15.25 11.38 -4.06
CA THR A 113 14.19 11.63 -5.06
C THR A 113 14.62 11.38 -6.50
N ALA A 114 15.94 11.40 -6.78
CA ALA A 114 16.50 11.07 -8.08
C ALA A 114 16.33 9.58 -8.42
N ARG A 115 16.44 8.69 -7.43
CA ARG A 115 16.32 7.23 -7.61
C ARG A 115 14.95 6.69 -7.19
N ASN A 116 14.27 7.40 -6.28
CA ASN A 116 13.00 7.03 -5.69
C ASN A 116 12.02 8.21 -5.83
N PRO A 117 11.48 8.44 -7.04
CA PRO A 117 10.66 9.62 -7.31
C PRO A 117 9.30 9.59 -6.61
N GLN A 118 8.87 8.44 -6.09
CA GLN A 118 7.54 8.23 -5.54
C GLN A 118 7.59 7.52 -4.18
N VAL A 119 6.70 7.95 -3.29
CA VAL A 119 6.26 7.24 -2.09
C VAL A 119 4.82 6.78 -2.34
N ILE A 120 4.55 5.50 -2.13
CA ILE A 120 3.27 4.89 -2.52
C ILE A 120 2.62 4.24 -1.30
N PHE A 121 1.39 4.62 -0.98
CA PHE A 121 0.55 3.87 -0.05
C PHE A 121 -0.52 3.09 -0.83
N GLN A 122 -0.64 1.81 -0.54
CA GLN A 122 -1.66 0.93 -1.11
C GLN A 122 -2.43 0.26 0.02
N SER A 123 -3.75 0.50 0.10
CA SER A 123 -4.60 -0.21 1.06
C SER A 123 -4.82 -1.65 0.61
N THR A 124 -4.88 -2.57 1.57
CA THR A 124 -5.29 -3.96 1.39
C THR A 124 -6.66 -4.23 2.01
N SER A 125 -7.04 -3.51 3.07
CA SER A 125 -8.36 -3.62 3.69
C SER A 125 -8.73 -2.36 4.47
N PHE A 126 -10.01 -2.25 4.80
CA PHE A 126 -10.56 -1.22 5.66
C PHE A 126 -11.36 -1.87 6.78
N ARG A 127 -11.36 -1.26 7.97
CA ARG A 127 -12.27 -1.62 9.06
C ARG A 127 -12.85 -0.38 9.71
N THR A 128 -14.06 -0.52 10.25
CA THR A 128 -14.68 0.50 11.11
C THR A 128 -14.15 0.36 12.53
N THR A 129 -13.89 1.50 13.18
CA THR A 129 -13.50 1.57 14.60
C THR A 129 -14.50 2.38 15.42
N GLY A 130 -15.63 2.75 14.82
CA GLY A 130 -16.72 3.48 15.46
C GLY A 130 -17.45 4.40 14.49
N PRO A 131 -18.38 5.23 14.98
CA PRO A 131 -19.11 6.18 14.15
C PRO A 131 -18.14 7.12 13.42
N ASN A 132 -18.23 7.16 12.09
CA ASN A 132 -17.39 7.98 11.21
C ASN A 132 -15.89 7.80 11.40
N ARG A 133 -15.45 6.66 11.95
CA ARG A 133 -14.06 6.33 12.24
C ARG A 133 -13.68 5.01 11.61
N TYR A 134 -12.56 5.01 10.93
CA TYR A 134 -12.08 3.89 10.14
C TYR A 134 -10.57 3.76 10.25
N GLU A 135 -10.07 2.59 9.87
CA GLU A 135 -8.66 2.34 9.67
C GLU A 135 -8.44 1.75 8.28
N ALA A 136 -7.54 2.38 7.52
CA ALA A 136 -7.04 1.85 6.25
C ALA A 136 -5.77 1.05 6.54
N ILE A 137 -5.83 -0.26 6.34
CA ILE A 137 -4.69 -1.16 6.52
C ILE A 137 -4.06 -1.34 5.15
N GLY A 138 -2.74 -1.20 5.07
CA GLY A 138 -2.05 -1.24 3.79
C GLY A 138 -0.54 -1.32 3.91
N THR A 139 0.12 -1.04 2.80
CA THR A 139 1.57 -1.00 2.68
C THR A 139 2.00 0.35 2.18
N LEU A 140 2.90 0.99 2.93
CA LEU A 140 3.62 2.18 2.54
C LEU A 140 4.97 1.77 1.94
N ASN A 141 5.23 2.15 0.70
CA ASN A 141 6.51 1.98 0.04
C ASN A 141 7.29 3.30 0.06
N VAL A 142 8.44 3.31 0.73
CA VAL A 142 9.37 4.46 0.81
C VAL A 142 10.76 3.96 0.48
N LYS A 143 11.40 4.54 -0.55
CA LYS A 143 12.75 4.14 -1.01
C LYS A 143 12.89 2.63 -1.27
N GLY A 144 11.88 2.03 -1.90
CA GLY A 144 11.83 0.59 -2.16
C GLY A 144 11.53 -0.29 -0.94
N ARG A 145 11.35 0.29 0.25
CA ARG A 145 11.00 -0.45 1.48
C ARG A 145 9.50 -0.53 1.64
N ALA A 146 8.95 -1.75 1.64
CA ALA A 146 7.55 -2.01 1.93
C ALA A 146 7.33 -2.09 3.44
N ILE A 147 6.47 -1.21 3.97
CA ILE A 147 6.24 -1.05 5.40
C ILE A 147 4.74 -1.20 5.67
N PRO A 148 4.30 -2.17 6.47
CA PRO A 148 2.91 -2.26 6.90
C PRO A 148 2.49 -0.99 7.62
N LEU A 149 1.35 -0.43 7.23
CA LEU A 149 0.83 0.80 7.81
C LEU A 149 -0.69 0.66 8.03
N THR A 150 -1.13 1.02 9.23
CA THR A 150 -2.54 1.18 9.56
C THR A 150 -2.80 2.67 9.75
N LEU A 151 -3.55 3.28 8.85
CA LEU A 151 -3.89 4.70 8.88
C LEU A 151 -5.27 4.90 9.50
N PRO A 152 -5.37 5.41 10.74
CA PRO A 152 -6.66 5.81 11.31
C PRO A 152 -7.14 7.10 10.65
N PHE A 153 -8.43 7.16 10.31
CA PHE A 153 -9.04 8.35 9.73
C PHE A 153 -10.48 8.53 10.19
N THR A 154 -10.91 9.79 10.20
CA THR A 154 -12.31 10.17 10.30
C THR A 154 -12.84 10.49 8.92
N LEU A 155 -14.11 10.16 8.67
CA LEU A 155 -14.76 10.39 7.40
C LEU A 155 -16.18 10.88 7.62
N ASN A 156 -16.50 12.02 7.02
CA ASN A 156 -17.86 12.53 6.93
C ASN A 156 -18.30 12.52 5.46
N ILE A 157 -19.41 11.87 5.16
CA ILE A 157 -20.02 11.86 3.83
C ILE A 157 -21.37 12.57 3.90
N ALA A 158 -21.52 13.63 3.10
CA ALA A 158 -22.77 14.36 2.93
C ALA A 158 -23.16 14.32 1.45
N GLY A 159 -24.11 13.43 1.11
CA GLY A 159 -24.51 13.19 -0.28
C GLY A 159 -23.34 12.69 -1.13
N ALA A 160 -22.95 13.50 -2.12
CA ALA A 160 -21.83 13.22 -3.01
C ALA A 160 -20.49 13.77 -2.52
N GLN A 161 -20.45 14.51 -1.41
CA GLN A 161 -19.22 15.09 -0.86
C GLN A 161 -18.68 14.26 0.29
N ALA A 162 -17.35 14.13 0.35
CA ALA A 162 -16.62 13.49 1.44
C ALA A 162 -15.55 14.44 2.00
N ASP A 163 -15.46 14.50 3.32
CA ASP A 163 -14.38 15.16 4.06
C ASP A 163 -13.71 14.11 4.96
N MET A 164 -12.45 13.81 4.67
CA MET A 164 -11.63 12.85 5.40
C MET A 164 -10.47 13.58 6.09
N ARG A 165 -10.21 13.22 7.34
CA ARG A 165 -9.03 13.65 8.08
C ARG A 165 -8.31 12.45 8.68
N ALA A 166 -6.99 12.43 8.55
CA ALA A 166 -6.14 11.44 9.19
C ALA A 166 -4.92 12.11 9.82
N THR A 167 -4.50 11.60 10.96
CA THR A 167 -3.24 11.98 11.59
C THR A 167 -2.56 10.71 12.08
N ILE A 168 -1.29 10.56 11.76
CA ILE A 168 -0.48 9.41 12.18
C ILE A 168 0.94 9.85 12.52
N SER A 169 1.52 9.23 13.55
CA SER A 169 2.93 9.41 13.89
C SER A 169 3.74 8.26 13.29
N LEU A 170 4.77 8.58 12.52
CA LEU A 170 5.68 7.64 11.89
C LEU A 170 7.09 7.82 12.42
N ASP A 171 7.83 6.73 12.56
CA ASP A 171 9.25 6.77 12.88
C ASP A 171 10.07 6.88 11.60
N ARG A 172 10.67 8.04 11.33
CA ARG A 172 11.49 8.28 10.12
C ARG A 172 12.62 7.27 9.95
N THR A 173 13.16 6.76 11.04
CA THR A 173 14.29 5.82 11.00
C THR A 173 13.84 4.45 10.53
N ARG A 174 12.61 4.04 10.90
CA ARG A 174 11.97 2.81 10.36
C ARG A 174 11.65 2.94 8.87
N LEU A 175 11.39 4.16 8.41
CA LEU A 175 11.23 4.47 6.99
C LEU A 175 12.57 4.52 6.22
N GLY A 176 13.71 4.46 6.91
CA GLY A 176 15.03 4.58 6.31
C GLY A 176 15.38 6.01 5.85
N LEU A 177 14.83 7.02 6.53
CA LEU A 177 15.01 8.44 6.24
C LEU A 177 15.95 9.11 7.26
N GLY A 178 17.06 9.65 6.79
CA GLY A 178 18.04 10.38 7.61
C GLY A 178 18.82 9.47 8.57
N VAL A 179 19.04 8.20 8.19
CA VAL A 179 19.63 7.18 9.07
C VAL A 179 21.16 7.16 9.01
N GLN A 180 21.79 7.68 7.95
CA GLN A 180 23.23 7.90 7.91
C GLN A 180 23.60 9.21 8.63
N PHE A 181 22.77 10.24 8.49
CA PHE A 181 22.96 11.54 9.10
C PHE A 181 22.71 11.50 10.62
N ASP A 182 21.57 10.96 11.05
CA ASP A 182 21.17 10.94 12.46
C ASP A 182 20.40 9.66 12.81
N PRO A 183 21.10 8.53 12.99
CA PRO A 183 20.46 7.26 13.36
C PRO A 183 19.85 7.29 14.77
N SER A 184 20.42 8.07 15.69
CA SER A 184 19.97 8.13 17.09
C SER A 184 18.75 9.03 17.26
N GLY A 185 18.47 9.92 16.32
CA GLY A 185 17.39 10.90 16.41
C GLY A 185 17.71 12.06 17.34
N ALA A 186 18.99 12.33 17.58
CA ALA A 186 19.45 13.36 18.50
C ALA A 186 19.25 14.77 17.94
N GLN A 187 19.41 14.94 16.63
CA GLN A 187 19.24 16.22 15.96
C GLN A 187 17.85 16.34 15.36
N VAL A 188 17.39 15.30 14.65
CA VAL A 188 16.05 15.27 14.06
C VAL A 188 15.23 14.20 14.74
N ALA A 189 14.12 14.61 15.37
CA ALA A 189 13.23 13.71 16.08
C ALA A 189 12.85 12.50 15.21
N LYS A 190 12.82 11.31 15.82
CA LYS A 190 12.41 10.08 15.13
C LYS A 190 10.95 10.14 14.71
N ALA A 191 10.10 10.65 15.61
CA ALA A 191 8.67 10.77 15.37
C ALA A 191 8.38 11.95 14.42
N VAL A 192 7.72 11.65 13.32
CA VAL A 192 7.19 12.60 12.34
C VAL A 192 5.69 12.42 12.28
N THR A 193 4.96 13.48 12.60
CA THR A 193 3.50 13.48 12.50
C THR A 193 3.11 13.81 11.07
N VAL A 194 2.34 12.93 10.43
CA VAL A 194 1.74 13.16 9.12
C VAL A 194 0.27 13.50 9.31
N SER A 195 -0.17 14.60 8.69
CA SER A 195 -1.56 15.06 8.71
C SER A 195 -2.09 15.08 7.29
N ILE A 196 -3.25 14.47 7.09
CA ILE A 196 -3.89 14.31 5.79
C ILE A 196 -5.29 14.89 5.89
N VAL A 197 -5.61 15.75 4.94
CA VAL A 197 -6.97 16.26 4.72
C VAL A 197 -7.33 15.95 3.29
N VAL A 198 -8.45 15.27 3.07
CA VAL A 198 -8.95 14.98 1.73
C VAL A 198 -10.40 15.44 1.65
N LYS A 199 -10.65 16.34 0.71
CA LYS A 199 -12.00 16.61 0.22
C LYS A 199 -12.17 15.93 -1.12
N ALA A 200 -13.26 15.18 -1.27
CA ALA A 200 -13.54 14.46 -2.49
C ALA A 200 -15.02 14.53 -2.85
N THR A 201 -15.30 14.38 -4.14
CA THR A 201 -16.65 14.24 -4.66
C THR A 201 -16.81 12.87 -5.30
N ARG A 202 -17.92 12.18 -5.04
CA ARG A 202 -18.23 10.89 -5.63
C ARG A 202 -18.24 11.03 -7.15
N ALA A 203 -17.48 10.20 -7.84
CA ALA A 203 -17.54 10.11 -9.29
C ALA A 203 -18.94 9.62 -9.69
N GLN A 204 -19.54 10.28 -10.68
CA GLN A 204 -20.83 9.87 -11.24
C GLN A 204 -20.70 8.58 -12.06
#